data_AF-A0AAN8XZQ1-F1
#
_entry.id   AF-A0AAN8XZQ1-F1
#
_cell.length_a   1.000
_cell.length_b   1.000
_cell.length_c   1.000
_cell.angle_alpha   90.00
_cell.angle_beta   90.00
_cell.angle_gamma   90.00
#
_symmetry.space_group_name_H-M   'P 1'
#
loop_
_entity.id
_entity.type
_entity.pdbx_description
1 polymer ?
#
loop_
_entity_poly.entity_id
_entity_poly.type
_entity_poly.pdbx_seq_one_letter_code
_entity_poly.pdbx_strand_id
1 'polypeptide(L)'
;MSVFRVTFNPIVFSCKIPHFQSKRLNCLANDLHLPHSPSSLHLPILSSQQLMDRLLNKEDLNEAEAEASLDFLLKDGSEALISAFLVLLRAKGETFREVVGLARSMIKCCRKVEGLNDCVDIVGTGGDGANTVNISTGAAILAAACGAKVAKVQFFILWKC
;
A
#
# COMPACT_ATOMS: atom_id res chain seq x y z
N MET A 1 -37.43 -10.10 -24.20
CA MET A 1 -37.59 -9.54 -22.84
C MET A 1 -37.71 -10.72 -21.88
N SER A 2 -36.58 -11.24 -21.41
CA SER A 2 -36.53 -12.41 -20.53
C SER A 2 -35.92 -11.99 -19.20
N VAL A 3 -36.80 -11.95 -18.20
CA VAL A 3 -36.47 -11.65 -16.81
C VAL A 3 -35.69 -12.84 -16.25
N PHE A 4 -34.38 -12.69 -16.04
CA PHE A 4 -33.63 -13.60 -15.18
C PHE A 4 -33.98 -13.28 -13.72
N ARG A 5 -34.92 -14.04 -13.18
CA ARG A 5 -35.24 -14.04 -11.76
C ARG A 5 -34.23 -14.94 -11.06
N VAL A 6 -33.16 -14.34 -10.52
CA VAL A 6 -32.24 -15.03 -9.63
C VAL A 6 -32.84 -15.01 -8.22
N THR A 7 -33.43 -16.12 -7.80
CA THR A 7 -33.81 -16.37 -6.40
C THR A 7 -32.57 -16.79 -5.62
N PHE A 8 -32.08 -15.94 -4.71
CA PHE A 8 -31.13 -16.34 -3.66
C PHE A 8 -31.94 -16.73 -2.41
N ASN A 9 -31.90 -18.01 -2.04
CA ASN A 9 -32.33 -18.48 -0.72
C ASN A 9 -31.07 -18.60 0.16
N PRO A 10 -31.12 -18.27 1.46
CA PRO A 10 -29.95 -17.99 2.27
C PRO A 10 -29.39 -19.31 2.82
N ILE A 11 -28.18 -19.66 2.39
CA ILE A 11 -27.37 -20.64 3.11
C ILE A 11 -26.27 -19.88 3.84
N VAL A 12 -26.46 -19.88 5.16
CA VAL A 12 -25.62 -19.35 6.22
C VAL A 12 -24.16 -19.79 6.07
N PHE A 13 -23.25 -18.85 5.86
CA PHE A 13 -21.84 -19.03 6.23
C PHE A 13 -21.63 -18.41 7.62
N SER A 14 -21.71 -19.25 8.65
CA SER A 14 -21.30 -18.90 10.01
C SER A 14 -19.78 -19.05 10.11
N CYS A 15 -19.05 -17.93 10.06
CA CYS A 15 -17.66 -17.90 10.52
C CYS A 15 -17.66 -17.43 11.98
N LYS A 16 -17.56 -18.39 12.91
CA LYS A 16 -17.36 -18.14 14.34
C LYS A 16 -15.88 -17.86 14.57
N ILE A 17 -15.54 -16.60 14.84
CA ILE A 17 -14.22 -16.21 15.34
C ILE A 17 -14.27 -16.27 16.88
N PRO A 18 -13.52 -17.15 17.56
CA PRO A 18 -13.51 -17.20 19.01
C PRO A 18 -12.63 -16.07 19.57
N HIS A 19 -13.28 -15.17 20.30
CA HIS A 19 -12.83 -14.49 21.52
C HIS A 19 -11.31 -14.54 21.84
N PHE A 20 -10.52 -13.62 21.29
CA PHE A 20 -9.15 -13.38 21.75
C PHE A 20 -9.17 -12.38 22.90
N GLN A 21 -9.26 -12.90 24.14
CA GLN A 21 -9.22 -12.08 25.35
C GLN A 21 -7.78 -11.64 25.67
N SER A 22 -7.65 -10.33 25.92
CA SER A 22 -6.48 -9.68 26.50
C SER A 22 -6.14 -10.29 27.87
N LYS A 23 -5.17 -11.20 27.91
CA LYS A 23 -4.53 -11.63 29.17
C LYS A 23 -3.29 -10.79 29.42
N ARG A 24 -3.40 -9.94 30.44
CA ARG A 24 -2.31 -9.30 31.17
C ARG A 24 -1.14 -10.27 31.38
N LEU A 25 0.06 -9.82 31.07
CA LEU A 25 1.32 -10.34 31.60
C LEU A 25 2.09 -9.17 32.20
N ASN A 26 1.78 -8.87 33.46
CA ASN A 26 2.63 -8.12 34.38
C ASN A 26 3.50 -9.12 35.14
N CYS A 27 4.59 -9.62 34.57
CA CYS A 27 5.59 -10.37 35.33
C CYS A 27 6.97 -10.19 34.68
N LEU A 28 8.00 -9.93 35.48
CA LEU A 28 9.41 -9.65 35.13
C LEU A 28 9.76 -8.17 34.91
N ALA A 29 9.47 -7.37 35.94
CA ALA A 29 10.33 -6.25 36.29
C ALA A 29 11.56 -6.77 37.05
N ASN A 30 12.71 -6.16 36.78
CA ASN A 30 14.00 -6.23 37.48
C ASN A 30 14.91 -7.40 37.11
N ASP A 31 15.87 -7.12 36.21
CA ASP A 31 17.30 -7.03 36.55
C ASP A 31 18.12 -7.20 35.26
N LEU A 32 18.56 -6.08 34.68
CA LEU A 32 19.80 -6.00 33.91
C LEU A 32 20.15 -4.53 33.70
N HIS A 33 21.23 -4.14 34.37
CA HIS A 33 21.88 -2.85 34.32
C HIS A 33 22.23 -2.48 32.87
N LEU A 34 21.60 -1.43 32.32
CA LEU A 34 21.96 -0.85 31.02
C LEU A 34 23.03 0.24 31.25
N PRO A 35 24.19 0.21 30.57
CA PRO A 35 25.08 1.34 30.56
C PRO A 35 24.43 2.49 29.77
N HIS A 36 24.66 3.70 30.27
CA HIS A 36 24.21 4.95 29.68
C HIS A 36 24.83 5.21 28.30
N SER A 37 23.99 5.34 27.28
CA SER A 37 24.22 6.22 26.12
C SER A 37 22.96 6.31 25.26
N PRO A 38 22.27 7.47 25.16
CA PRO A 38 21.24 7.67 24.15
C PRO A 38 21.93 7.97 22.82
N SER A 39 22.36 6.94 22.11
CA SER A 39 22.78 7.08 20.71
C SER A 39 21.52 7.23 19.85
N SER A 40 21.27 8.47 19.45
CA SER A 40 20.31 8.92 18.45
C SER A 40 20.08 7.90 17.32
N LEU A 41 18.85 7.39 17.20
CA LEU A 41 18.36 6.73 15.99
C LEU A 41 18.20 7.79 14.87
N HIS A 42 19.32 8.24 14.33
CA HIS A 42 19.33 9.01 13.09
C HIS A 42 19.30 8.00 11.95
N LEU A 43 18.11 7.74 11.39
CA LEU A 43 18.02 7.10 10.07
C LEU A 43 18.93 7.91 9.14
N PRO A 44 20.00 7.35 8.56
CA PRO A 44 20.85 8.12 7.68
C PRO A 44 19.98 8.53 6.50
N ILE A 45 19.69 9.83 6.39
CA ILE A 45 19.13 10.39 5.17
C ILE A 45 20.19 10.11 4.11
N LEU A 46 19.94 9.07 3.32
CA LEU A 46 20.83 8.64 2.28
C LEU A 46 20.83 9.75 1.23
N SER A 47 22.00 10.28 0.86
CA SER A 47 22.05 11.30 -0.19
C SER A 47 21.53 10.71 -1.51
N SER A 48 21.01 11.54 -2.42
CA SER A 48 20.50 11.07 -3.71
C SER A 48 21.51 10.20 -4.46
N GLN A 49 22.80 10.54 -4.37
CA GLN A 49 23.89 9.76 -4.98
C GLN A 49 24.03 8.40 -4.31
N GLN A 50 24.12 8.37 -2.97
CA GLN A 50 24.20 7.11 -2.22
C GLN A 50 22.98 6.20 -2.49
N LEU A 51 21.81 6.79 -2.72
CA LEU A 51 20.58 6.04 -3.01
C LEU A 51 20.68 5.33 -4.36
N MET A 52 21.10 6.05 -5.38
CA MET A 52 21.30 5.47 -6.70
C MET A 52 22.41 4.41 -6.67
N ASP A 53 23.51 4.66 -5.97
CA ASP A 53 24.64 3.72 -5.84
C ASP A 53 24.21 2.40 -5.19
N ARG A 54 23.41 2.46 -4.11
CA ARG A 54 22.87 1.24 -3.47
C ARG A 54 21.96 0.45 -4.40
N LEU A 55 21.06 1.12 -5.11
CA LEU A 55 20.17 0.46 -6.07
C LEU A 55 20.96 -0.16 -7.23
N LEU A 56 22.01 0.52 -7.73
CA LEU A 56 22.93 -0.01 -8.74
C LEU A 56 23.67 -1.27 -8.24
N ASN A 57 24.07 -1.29 -6.98
CA ASN A 57 24.71 -2.44 -6.33
C ASN A 57 23.73 -3.56 -5.96
N LYS A 58 22.44 -3.41 -6.31
CA LYS A 58 21.35 -4.34 -5.97
C LYS A 58 21.19 -4.57 -4.46
N GLU A 59 21.48 -3.54 -3.68
CA GLU A 59 21.23 -3.57 -2.25
C GLU A 59 19.78 -3.24 -1.95
N ASP A 60 19.15 -4.06 -1.10
CA ASP A 60 17.78 -3.81 -0.67
C ASP A 60 17.72 -2.71 0.38
N LEU A 61 16.68 -1.88 0.27
CA LEU A 61 16.32 -0.91 1.30
C LEU A 61 15.36 -1.57 2.29
N ASN A 62 15.49 -1.24 3.58
CA ASN A 62 14.44 -1.59 4.54
C ASN A 62 13.21 -0.67 4.39
N GLU A 63 12.12 -0.99 5.08
CA GLU A 63 10.86 -0.22 4.99
C GLU A 63 11.04 1.28 5.30
N ALA A 64 11.81 1.61 6.35
CA ALA A 64 12.02 2.99 6.78
C ALA A 64 12.91 3.77 5.81
N GLU A 65 13.93 3.10 5.24
CA GLU A 65 14.78 3.69 4.19
C GLU A 65 13.99 3.97 2.92
N ALA A 66 13.17 3.03 2.47
CA ALA A 66 12.33 3.20 1.28
C ALA A 66 11.30 4.33 1.47
N GLU A 67 10.66 4.38 2.64
CA GLU A 67 9.72 5.45 3.01
C GLU A 67 10.39 6.83 3.02
N ALA A 68 11.55 6.96 3.68
CA ALA A 68 12.31 8.21 3.74
C ALA A 68 12.83 8.64 2.35
N SER A 69 13.23 7.67 1.53
CA SER A 69 13.70 7.91 0.16
C SER A 69 12.58 8.51 -0.69
N LEU A 70 11.37 7.94 -0.65
CA LEU A 70 10.23 8.48 -1.40
C LEU A 70 9.74 9.81 -0.82
N ASP A 71 9.75 9.99 0.51
CA ASP A 71 9.42 11.26 1.16
C ASP A 71 10.34 12.39 0.65
N PHE A 72 11.64 12.12 0.47
CA PHE A 72 12.60 13.06 -0.10
C PHE A 72 12.33 13.30 -1.60
N LEU A 73 12.17 12.23 -2.39
CA LEU A 73 11.96 12.33 -3.83
C LEU A 73 10.67 13.10 -4.19
N LEU A 74 9.59 12.93 -3.43
CA LEU A 74 8.33 13.64 -3.66
C LEU A 74 8.38 15.12 -3.27
N LYS A 75 9.29 15.52 -2.37
CA LYS A 75 9.44 16.92 -1.91
C LYS A 75 10.43 17.70 -2.76
N ASP A 76 11.61 17.13 -2.98
CA ASP A 76 12.78 17.83 -3.49
C ASP A 76 13.44 17.13 -4.71
N GLY A 77 12.93 15.96 -5.12
CA GLY A 77 13.47 15.19 -6.22
C GLY A 77 13.15 15.78 -7.60
N SER A 78 14.15 15.84 -8.48
CA SER A 78 13.90 16.15 -9.89
C SER A 78 13.19 15.00 -10.60
N GLU A 79 12.46 15.29 -11.67
CA GLU A 79 11.79 14.26 -12.49
C GLU A 79 12.77 13.19 -13.00
N ALA A 80 13.99 13.61 -13.36
CA ALA A 80 15.06 12.71 -13.78
C ALA A 80 15.49 11.76 -12.65
N LEU A 81 15.62 12.28 -11.42
CA LEU A 81 16.00 11.48 -10.25
C LEU A 81 14.89 10.49 -9.86
N ILE A 82 13.63 10.91 -9.90
CA ILE A 82 12.47 10.03 -9.65
C ILE A 82 12.42 8.92 -10.70
N SER A 83 12.62 9.26 -11.96
CA SER A 83 12.66 8.28 -13.06
C SER A 83 13.80 7.28 -12.87
N ALA A 84 15.00 7.75 -12.54
CA ALA A 84 16.15 6.90 -12.27
C ALA A 84 15.89 5.96 -11.09
N PHE A 85 15.32 6.47 -9.99
CA PHE A 85 14.94 5.66 -8.83
C PHE A 85 13.99 4.52 -9.22
N LEU A 86 12.92 4.81 -9.96
CA LEU A 86 11.92 3.81 -10.37
C LEU A 86 12.50 2.77 -11.32
N VAL A 87 13.32 3.19 -12.29
CA VAL A 87 13.98 2.27 -13.23
C VAL A 87 14.97 1.36 -12.51
N LEU A 88 15.80 1.90 -11.62
CA LEU A 88 16.78 1.11 -10.86
C LEU A 88 16.11 0.16 -9.88
N LEU A 89 15.06 0.60 -9.18
CA LEU A 89 14.29 -0.25 -8.29
C LEU A 89 13.69 -1.45 -9.06
N ARG A 90 13.12 -1.19 -10.25
CA ARG A 90 12.59 -2.25 -11.12
C ARG A 90 13.69 -3.17 -11.66
N ALA A 91 14.84 -2.63 -12.05
CA ALA A 91 15.97 -3.40 -12.58
C ALA A 91 16.64 -4.28 -11.51
N LYS A 92 16.71 -3.78 -10.26
CA LYS A 92 17.12 -4.55 -9.08
C LYS A 92 16.13 -5.68 -8.79
N GLY A 93 14.85 -5.39 -8.92
CA GLY A 93 13.75 -6.18 -8.39
C GLY A 93 13.33 -5.61 -7.04
N GLU A 94 12.12 -5.06 -7.01
CA GLU A 94 11.53 -4.52 -5.79
C GLU A 94 11.18 -5.61 -4.78
N THR A 95 11.52 -5.38 -3.51
CA THR A 95 11.16 -6.26 -2.40
C THR A 95 9.84 -5.83 -1.77
N PHE A 96 9.19 -6.75 -1.06
CA PHE A 96 7.98 -6.45 -0.29
C PHE A 96 8.18 -5.28 0.70
N ARG A 97 9.32 -5.24 1.40
CA ARG A 97 9.63 -4.19 2.39
C ARG A 97 9.76 -2.82 1.74
N GLU A 98 10.40 -2.76 0.58
CA GLU A 98 10.50 -1.53 -0.20
C GLU A 98 9.11 -1.04 -0.62
N VAL A 99 8.30 -1.91 -1.21
CA VAL A 99 6.93 -1.55 -1.63
C VAL A 99 6.08 -1.05 -0.46
N VAL A 100 6.18 -1.66 0.72
CA VAL A 100 5.49 -1.20 1.93
C VAL A 100 5.96 0.20 2.35
N GLY A 101 7.27 0.44 2.38
CA GLY A 101 7.82 1.76 2.71
C GLY A 101 7.39 2.85 1.73
N LEU A 102 7.46 2.55 0.43
CA LEU A 102 6.98 3.45 -0.63
C LEU A 102 5.49 3.75 -0.48
N ALA A 103 4.65 2.73 -0.26
CA ALA A 103 3.22 2.91 -0.06
C ALA A 103 2.91 3.78 1.16
N ARG A 104 3.64 3.63 2.28
CA ARG A 104 3.47 4.49 3.46
C ARG A 104 3.75 5.96 3.15
N SER A 105 4.83 6.24 2.43
CA SER A 105 5.16 7.61 1.99
C SER A 105 4.04 8.18 1.10
N MET A 106 3.55 7.41 0.12
CA MET A 106 2.42 7.85 -0.72
C MET A 106 1.17 8.18 0.11
N ILE A 107 0.81 7.32 1.08
CA ILE A 107 -0.35 7.54 1.96
C ILE A 107 -0.20 8.82 2.79
N LYS A 108 1.02 9.16 3.25
CA LYS A 108 1.27 10.43 3.96
C LYS A 108 1.00 11.65 3.08
N CYS A 109 1.34 11.55 1.79
CA CYS A 109 1.14 12.63 0.82
C CYS A 109 -0.30 12.72 0.30
N CYS A 110 -1.12 11.68 0.49
CA CYS A 110 -2.51 11.69 0.05
C CYS A 110 -3.37 12.66 0.86
N ARG A 111 -4.33 13.28 0.17
CA ARG A 111 -5.43 13.99 0.83
C ARG A 111 -6.37 12.97 1.48
N LYS A 112 -6.58 13.08 2.79
CA LYS A 112 -7.52 12.23 3.53
C LYS A 112 -8.97 12.61 3.18
N VAL A 113 -9.79 11.58 2.97
CA VAL A 113 -11.24 11.71 2.77
C VAL A 113 -11.92 11.11 3.99
N GLU A 114 -12.62 11.94 4.74
CA GLU A 114 -13.31 11.54 5.96
C GLU A 114 -14.68 10.89 5.65
N GLY A 115 -15.21 10.13 6.62
CA GLY A 115 -16.57 9.54 6.52
C GLY A 115 -16.67 8.22 5.74
N LEU A 116 -15.55 7.62 5.34
CA LEU A 116 -15.49 6.34 4.63
C LEU A 116 -15.43 5.14 5.60
N ASN A 117 -16.49 4.93 6.38
CA ASN A 117 -16.60 3.77 7.29
C ASN A 117 -17.28 2.58 6.58
N ASP A 118 -16.67 1.40 6.72
CA ASP A 118 -17.13 0.12 6.15
C ASP A 118 -17.31 0.16 4.61
N CYS A 119 -16.39 0.83 3.92
CA CYS A 119 -16.37 0.91 2.47
C CYS A 119 -15.47 -0.16 1.85
N VAL A 120 -15.84 -0.64 0.67
CA VAL A 120 -15.00 -1.49 -0.17
C VAL A 120 -14.44 -0.69 -1.35
N ASP A 121 -13.23 -1.03 -1.76
CA ASP A 121 -12.62 -0.54 -2.99
C ASP A 121 -12.40 -1.70 -3.97
N ILE A 122 -12.64 -1.43 -5.26
CA ILE A 122 -12.48 -2.41 -6.34
C ILE A 122 -11.53 -1.80 -7.36
N VAL A 123 -10.27 -2.20 -7.30
CA VAL A 123 -9.17 -1.66 -8.10
C VAL A 123 -8.32 -2.77 -8.69
N GLY A 124 -7.58 -2.41 -9.72
CA GLY A 124 -6.49 -3.22 -10.27
C GLY A 124 -5.32 -2.30 -10.59
N THR A 125 -4.14 -2.89 -10.73
CA THR A 125 -2.95 -2.16 -11.20
C THR A 125 -3.11 -1.65 -12.63
N GLY A 126 -3.97 -2.30 -13.42
CA GLY A 126 -4.07 -2.11 -14.86
C GLY A 126 -2.85 -2.71 -15.59
N GLY A 127 -2.80 -2.53 -16.92
CA GLY A 127 -1.65 -2.93 -17.75
C GLY A 127 -1.59 -4.43 -18.08
N ASP A 128 -2.71 -5.15 -17.99
CA ASP A 128 -2.81 -6.57 -18.37
C ASP A 128 -2.83 -6.81 -19.89
N GLY A 129 -2.94 -5.75 -20.70
CA GLY A 129 -3.00 -5.82 -22.16
C GLY A 129 -4.27 -6.44 -22.72
N ALA A 130 -5.29 -6.69 -21.87
CA ALA A 130 -6.47 -7.46 -22.25
C ALA A 130 -7.55 -6.63 -22.97
N ASN A 131 -7.37 -5.30 -23.09
CA ASN A 131 -8.31 -4.36 -23.72
C ASN A 131 -9.77 -4.59 -23.30
N THR A 132 -9.98 -4.95 -22.04
CA THR A 132 -11.31 -5.19 -21.51
C THR A 132 -12.04 -3.86 -21.31
N VAL A 133 -13.37 -3.93 -21.30
CA VAL A 133 -14.17 -2.84 -20.71
C VAL A 133 -13.76 -2.62 -19.25
N ASN A 134 -14.17 -1.50 -18.65
CA ASN A 134 -13.87 -1.18 -17.25
C ASN A 134 -14.61 -2.12 -16.26
N ILE A 135 -14.20 -3.38 -16.18
CA ILE A 135 -14.84 -4.45 -15.40
C ILE A 135 -14.90 -4.06 -13.92
N SER A 136 -13.82 -3.50 -13.36
CA SER A 136 -13.81 -3.03 -11.96
C SER A 136 -14.84 -1.93 -11.70
N THR A 137 -15.14 -1.10 -12.69
CA THR A 137 -16.15 -0.03 -12.57
C THR A 137 -17.56 -0.62 -12.59
N GLY A 138 -17.83 -1.56 -13.50
CA GLY A 138 -19.10 -2.28 -13.52
C GLY A 138 -19.33 -3.06 -12.21
N ALA A 139 -18.30 -3.73 -11.71
CA ALA A 139 -18.33 -4.43 -10.43
C ALA A 139 -18.61 -3.49 -9.25
N ALA A 140 -17.99 -2.30 -9.22
CA ALA A 140 -18.23 -1.29 -8.19
C ALA A 140 -19.68 -0.80 -8.17
N ILE A 141 -20.25 -0.52 -9.35
CA ILE A 141 -21.66 -0.11 -9.47
C ILE A 141 -22.59 -1.22 -9.03
N LEU A 142 -22.33 -2.46 -9.45
CA LEU A 142 -23.13 -3.61 -9.06
C LEU A 142 -23.09 -3.85 -7.54
N ALA A 143 -21.90 -3.81 -6.93
CA ALA A 143 -21.75 -3.95 -5.49
C ALA A 143 -22.52 -2.86 -4.72
N ALA A 144 -22.48 -1.61 -5.19
CA ALA A 144 -23.25 -0.52 -4.62
C ALA A 144 -24.77 -0.75 -4.76
N ALA A 145 -25.23 -1.24 -5.92
CA ALA A 145 -26.63 -1.60 -6.14
C ALA A 145 -27.10 -2.75 -5.23
N CYS A 146 -26.19 -3.64 -4.84
CA CYS A 146 -26.44 -4.71 -3.86
C CYS A 146 -26.37 -4.25 -2.40
N GLY A 147 -26.13 -2.96 -2.13
CA GLY A 147 -26.15 -2.37 -0.79
C GLY A 147 -24.79 -2.23 -0.11
N ALA A 148 -23.68 -2.54 -0.79
CA ALA A 148 -22.35 -2.26 -0.26
C ALA A 148 -22.03 -0.75 -0.32
N LYS A 149 -21.33 -0.23 0.68
CA LYS A 149 -20.72 1.11 0.56
C LYS A 149 -19.45 0.97 -0.26
N VAL A 150 -19.38 1.66 -1.41
CA VAL A 150 -18.24 1.55 -2.33
C VAL A 150 -17.55 2.89 -2.45
N ALA A 151 -16.23 2.90 -2.25
CA ALA A 151 -15.37 4.07 -2.41
C ALA A 151 -14.29 3.73 -3.44
N LYS A 152 -14.57 4.04 -4.71
CA LYS A 152 -13.66 3.74 -5.81
C LYS A 152 -13.04 5.01 -6.38
N VAL A 153 -11.72 4.99 -6.52
CA VAL A 153 -10.97 5.95 -7.34
C VAL A 153 -10.62 5.27 -8.67
N GLN A 154 -10.78 6.00 -9.77
CA GLN A 154 -10.40 5.54 -11.09
C GLN A 154 -9.48 6.59 -11.72
N PHE A 155 -8.30 6.14 -12.15
CA PHE A 155 -7.47 6.92 -13.05
C PHE A 155 -7.90 6.62 -14.49
N PHE A 156 -8.21 7.66 -15.24
CA PHE A 156 -8.54 7.53 -16.66
C PHE A 156 -7.26 7.69 -17.47
N ILE A 157 -6.64 6.56 -17.80
CA ILE A 157 -5.64 6.52 -18.86
C ILE A 157 -6.38 6.11 -20.13
N LEU A 158 -6.42 7.02 -21.11
CA LEU A 158 -6.85 6.71 -22.47
C LEU A 158 -5.85 5.72 -23.08
N TRP A 159 -6.03 4.43 -22.81
CA TRP A 159 -5.54 3.37 -23.69
C TRP A 159 -6.43 3.35 -24.94
N LYS A 160 -6.33 4.41 -25.75
CA LYS A 160 -6.63 4.27 -27.17
C LYS A 160 -5.35 3.77 -27.80
N CYS A 161 -5.30 2.45 -28.03
CA CYS A 161 -4.50 1.93 -29.13
C CYS A 161 -4.98 2.56 -30.44
#